data_AF-A0A1X7MS23-F1
#
_entry.id   AF-A0A1X7MS23-F1
#
_cell.length_a   1.000
_cell.length_b   1.000
_cell.length_c   1.000
_cell.angle_alpha   90.00
_cell.angle_beta   90.00
_cell.angle_gamma   90.00
#
_symmetry.space_group_name_H-M   'P 1'
#
loop_
_entity.id
_entity.type
_entity.pdbx_description
1 polymer ?
#
loop_
_entity_poly.entity_id
_entity_poly.type
_entity_poly.pdbx_seq_one_letter_code
_entity_poly.pdbx_strand_id
1 'polypeptide(L)'
;MKALILWLASLVNEIHDQISLRVGIQMTDKELHFWVIGLVGIAFFLLVYPIFKWIDKFKFKTTILAFIYTFTVMIVLVFAIEIQQAITDRGQMEFSDAVVGLWGFIVLFFIYSIVAGIVYGFVQFLKRPKNKKTTSESTTPLKKFRSKK
;
A
#
# COMPACT_ATOMS: atom_id res chain seq x y z
N MET A 1 -17.53 13.34 -11.53
CA MET A 1 -16.58 13.59 -10.42
C MET A 1 -17.05 14.69 -9.46
N LYS A 2 -17.58 15.82 -9.95
CA LYS A 2 -18.09 16.94 -9.13
C LYS A 2 -19.01 16.51 -7.97
N ALA A 3 -19.99 15.65 -8.22
CA ALA A 3 -20.90 15.15 -7.19
C ALA A 3 -20.18 14.39 -6.05
N LEU A 4 -19.17 13.58 -6.38
CA LEU A 4 -18.36 12.87 -5.39
C LEU A 4 -17.57 13.85 -4.52
N ILE A 5 -16.94 14.86 -5.13
CA ILE A 5 -16.17 15.87 -4.39
C ILE A 5 -17.08 16.71 -3.50
N LEU A 6 -18.24 17.13 -4.02
CA LEU A 6 -19.21 17.88 -3.21
C LEU A 6 -19.73 17.04 -2.05
N TRP A 7 -19.98 15.75 -2.26
CA TRP A 7 -20.38 14.83 -1.19
C TRP A 7 -19.28 14.64 -0.15
N LEU A 8 -18.02 14.45 -0.57
CA LEU A 8 -16.88 14.38 0.34
C LEU A 8 -16.68 15.68 1.11
N ALA A 9 -16.81 16.83 0.44
CA ALA A 9 -16.72 18.14 1.09
C ALA A 9 -17.85 18.36 2.10
N SER A 10 -19.10 17.98 1.77
CA SER A 10 -20.21 18.07 2.72
C SER A 10 -20.00 17.15 3.92
N LEU A 11 -19.45 15.95 3.71
CA LEU A 11 -19.14 15.02 4.80
C LEU A 11 -18.08 15.61 5.75
N VAL A 12 -17.02 16.22 5.20
CA VAL A 12 -15.99 16.89 6.01
C VAL A 12 -16.57 18.07 6.78
N ASN A 13 -17.41 18.89 6.14
CA ASN A 13 -18.09 20.01 6.80
C ASN A 13 -19.02 19.54 7.92
N GLU A 14 -19.75 18.44 7.73
CA GLU A 14 -20.63 17.90 8.77
C GLU A 14 -19.84 17.38 9.98
N ILE A 15 -18.69 16.71 9.74
CA ILE A 15 -17.77 16.32 10.80
C ILE A 15 -17.22 17.55 11.54
N HIS A 16 -16.84 18.59 10.79
CA HIS A 16 -16.34 19.85 11.32
C HIS A 16 -17.36 20.50 12.28
N ASP A 17 -18.62 20.60 11.85
CA ASP A 17 -19.69 21.21 12.63
C ASP A 17 -20.02 20.39 13.89
N GLN A 18 -20.04 19.06 13.80
CA GLN A 18 -20.27 18.17 14.94
C GLN A 18 -19.18 18.27 16.01
N ILE A 19 -17.91 18.42 15.61
CA ILE A 19 -16.81 18.60 16.55
C ILE A 19 -16.91 19.97 17.23
N SER A 20 -17.18 21.03 16.46
CA SER A 20 -17.35 22.38 17.01
C SER A 20 -18.47 22.43 18.06
N LEU A 21 -19.62 21.82 17.76
CA LEU A 21 -20.78 21.73 18.67
C LEU A 21 -20.49 20.95 19.97
N ARG A 22 -19.72 19.86 19.91
CA ARG A 22 -19.43 19.01 21.08
C ARG A 22 -18.30 19.52 21.96
N VAL A 23 -17.33 20.24 21.40
CA VAL A 23 -16.17 20.77 22.14
C VAL A 23 -16.47 22.12 22.79
N GLY A 24 -17.54 22.81 22.38
CA GLY A 24 -18.02 24.04 23.03
C GLY A 24 -17.11 25.26 22.88
N ILE A 25 -16.05 25.14 22.08
CA ILE A 25 -15.09 26.20 21.79
C ILE A 25 -15.32 26.62 20.34
N GLN A 26 -15.46 27.94 20.11
CA GLN A 26 -15.28 28.52 18.77
C GLN A 26 -13.80 28.40 18.40
N MET A 27 -13.38 27.19 18.02
CA MET A 27 -12.04 26.93 17.53
C MET A 27 -11.86 27.61 16.18
N THR A 28 -10.67 28.14 15.94
CA THR A 28 -10.29 28.62 14.62
C THR A 28 -10.17 27.43 13.65
N ASP A 29 -10.37 27.66 12.36
CA ASP A 29 -10.23 26.63 11.33
C ASP A 29 -8.90 25.87 11.43
N LYS A 30 -7.81 26.56 11.83
CA LYS A 30 -6.48 25.98 12.00
C LYS A 30 -6.42 25.00 13.18
N GLU A 31 -7.00 25.36 14.31
CA GLU A 31 -7.05 24.51 15.51
C GLU A 31 -7.93 23.28 15.26
N LEU A 32 -9.03 23.47 14.55
CA LEU A 32 -9.92 22.36 14.21
C LEU A 32 -9.25 21.40 13.20
N HIS A 33 -8.57 21.92 12.17
CA HIS A 33 -7.78 21.08 11.25
C HIS A 33 -6.70 20.29 11.98
N PHE A 34 -6.01 20.88 12.97
CA PHE A 34 -5.02 20.16 13.76
C PHE A 34 -5.63 18.91 14.41
N TRP A 35 -6.77 19.06 15.09
CA TRP A 35 -7.43 17.94 15.77
C TRP A 35 -8.04 16.93 14.80
N VAL A 36 -8.73 17.40 13.76
CA VAL A 36 -9.37 16.54 12.75
C VAL A 36 -8.33 15.71 12.01
N ILE A 37 -7.32 16.35 11.43
CA ILE A 37 -6.28 15.66 10.66
C ILE A 37 -5.42 14.78 11.57
N GLY A 38 -5.10 15.24 12.79
CA GLY A 38 -4.37 14.44 13.77
C GLY A 38 -5.11 13.17 14.18
N LEU A 39 -6.40 13.28 14.54
CA LEU A 39 -7.20 12.14 14.97
C LEU A 39 -7.48 11.16 13.83
N VAL A 40 -7.90 11.69 12.67
CA VAL A 40 -8.14 10.86 11.47
C VAL A 40 -6.84 10.17 11.05
N GLY A 41 -5.70 10.87 11.11
CA GLY A 41 -4.39 10.30 10.78
C GLY A 41 -4.00 9.14 11.70
N ILE A 42 -4.16 9.29 13.02
CA ILE A 42 -3.89 8.20 13.98
C ILE A 42 -4.87 7.04 13.79
N ALA A 43 -6.16 7.31 13.59
CA ALA A 43 -7.14 6.26 13.33
C ALA A 43 -6.80 5.47 12.06
N PHE A 44 -6.44 6.17 10.98
CA PHE A 44 -6.03 5.53 9.73
C PHE A 44 -4.72 4.76 9.87
N PHE A 45 -3.75 5.29 10.61
CA PHE A 45 -2.52 4.57 10.95
C PHE A 45 -2.81 3.25 11.67
N LEU A 46 -3.66 3.27 12.70
CA LEU A 46 -4.04 2.06 13.43
C LEU A 46 -4.78 1.03 12.56
N LEU A 47 -5.52 1.47 11.55
CA LEU A 47 -6.17 0.60 10.57
C LEU A 47 -5.16 -0.01 9.60
N VAL A 48 -4.25 0.79 9.05
CA VAL A 48 -3.31 0.34 7.99
C VAL A 48 -2.11 -0.41 8.55
N TYR A 49 -1.65 -0.07 9.75
CA TYR A 49 -0.51 -0.72 10.40
C TYR A 49 -0.59 -2.26 10.45
N PRO A 50 -1.69 -2.89 10.93
CA PRO A 50 -1.80 -4.36 10.92
C PRO A 50 -1.80 -4.95 9.51
N ILE A 51 -2.32 -4.23 8.51
CA ILE A 51 -2.29 -4.66 7.10
C ILE A 51 -0.85 -4.70 6.61
N PHE A 52 -0.05 -3.67 6.87
CA PHE A 52 1.36 -3.65 6.48
C PHE A 52 2.19 -4.70 7.21
N LYS A 53 1.89 -4.95 8.49
CA LYS A 53 2.51 -6.05 9.25
C LYS A 53 2.16 -7.43 8.68
N TRP A 54 0.96 -7.58 8.10
CA TRP A 54 0.58 -8.79 7.38
C TRP A 54 1.34 -8.90 6.04
N ILE A 55 1.49 -7.80 5.30
CA ILE A 55 2.27 -7.75 4.05
C ILE A 55 3.75 -8.10 4.27
N ASP A 56 4.32 -7.75 5.43
CA ASP A 56 5.73 -8.05 5.76
C ASP A 56 6.07 -9.55 5.79
N LYS A 57 5.05 -10.42 5.87
CA LYS A 57 5.21 -11.89 5.81
C LYS A 57 5.39 -12.44 4.39
N PHE A 58 5.12 -11.65 3.35
CA PHE A 58 5.23 -12.09 1.96
C PHE A 58 6.65 -11.97 1.41
N LYS A 59 7.01 -12.84 0.47
CA LYS A 59 8.33 -12.83 -0.19
C LYS A 59 8.61 -11.53 -0.95
N PHE A 60 7.58 -10.91 -1.53
CA PHE A 60 7.68 -9.69 -2.34
C PHE A 60 7.22 -8.42 -1.60
N LYS A 61 7.31 -8.42 -0.26
CA LYS A 61 6.83 -7.33 0.61
C LYS A 61 7.25 -5.93 0.16
N THR A 62 8.51 -5.73 -0.22
CA THR A 62 9.03 -4.43 -0.65
C THR A 62 8.33 -3.95 -1.93
N THR A 63 8.14 -4.85 -2.91
CA THR A 63 7.45 -4.53 -4.16
C THR A 63 5.98 -4.21 -3.92
N ILE A 64 5.32 -4.96 -3.03
CA ILE A 64 3.91 -4.71 -2.67
C ILE A 64 3.76 -3.35 -1.97
N LEU A 65 4.63 -3.03 -1.01
CA LEU A 65 4.62 -1.74 -0.31
C LEU A 65 4.90 -0.57 -1.27
N ALA A 66 5.88 -0.73 -2.17
CA ALA A 66 6.17 0.27 -3.20
C ALA A 66 4.96 0.49 -4.13
N PHE A 67 4.31 -0.60 -4.57
CA PHE A 67 3.10 -0.50 -5.40
C PHE A 67 1.97 0.23 -4.68
N ILE A 68 1.65 -0.14 -3.44
CA ILE A 68 0.58 0.50 -2.65
C ILE A 68 0.88 1.99 -2.47
N TYR A 69 2.11 2.34 -2.10
CA TYR A 69 2.53 3.72 -1.93
C TYR A 69 2.39 4.52 -3.24
N THR A 70 2.96 4.02 -4.34
CA THR A 70 2.88 4.70 -5.63
C THR A 70 1.44 4.79 -6.13
N PHE A 71 0.64 3.74 -5.99
CA PHE A 71 -0.77 3.76 -6.37
C PHE A 71 -1.56 4.81 -5.59
N THR A 72 -1.32 4.91 -4.28
CA THR A 72 -1.94 5.95 -3.43
C THR A 72 -1.56 7.36 -3.90
N VAL A 73 -0.29 7.58 -4.23
CA VAL A 73 0.17 8.85 -4.81
C VAL A 73 -0.48 9.12 -6.17
N MET A 74 -0.64 8.10 -7.02
CA MET A 74 -1.32 8.24 -8.33
C MET A 74 -2.78 8.62 -8.18
N ILE A 75 -3.50 8.09 -7.19
CA ILE A 75 -4.87 8.53 -6.89
C ILE A 75 -4.89 10.02 -6.60
N VAL A 76 -4.04 10.50 -5.67
CA VAL A 76 -3.98 11.92 -5.31
C VAL A 76 -3.61 12.79 -6.52
N LEU A 77 -2.61 12.37 -7.32
CA LEU A 77 -2.12 13.12 -8.47
C LEU A 77 -3.16 13.23 -9.58
N VAL A 78 -3.85 12.14 -9.89
CA VAL A 78 -4.91 12.13 -10.91
C VAL A 78 -6.03 13.08 -10.48
N PHE A 79 -6.52 12.99 -9.24
CA PHE A 79 -7.54 13.92 -8.75
C PHE A 79 -7.06 15.37 -8.77
N ALA A 80 -5.79 15.64 -8.42
CA ALA A 80 -5.23 16.99 -8.47
C ALA A 80 -5.24 17.56 -9.89
N ILE A 81 -4.88 16.76 -10.90
CA ILE A 81 -4.89 17.18 -12.31
C ILE A 81 -6.34 17.45 -12.77
N GLU A 82 -7.27 16.54 -12.49
CA GLU A 82 -8.69 16.67 -12.88
C GLU A 82 -9.35 17.91 -12.26
N ILE A 83 -9.08 18.18 -10.97
CA ILE A 83 -9.55 19.39 -10.29
C ILE A 83 -8.96 20.63 -10.95
N GLN A 84 -7.65 20.62 -11.24
CA GLN A 84 -6.99 21.77 -11.86
C GLN A 84 -7.50 22.04 -13.27
N GLN A 85 -7.75 21.00 -14.07
CA GLN A 85 -8.33 21.13 -15.41
C GLN A 85 -9.75 21.71 -15.36
N ALA A 86 -10.54 21.31 -14.36
CA ALA A 86 -11.88 21.82 -14.14
C ALA A 86 -11.93 23.30 -13.71
N ILE A 87 -10.92 23.78 -12.96
CA ILE A 87 -10.83 25.18 -12.52
C ILE A 87 -10.24 26.08 -13.62
N THR A 88 -9.42 25.52 -14.51
CA THR A 88 -8.75 26.27 -15.59
C THR A 88 -9.49 26.21 -16.93
N ASP A 89 -10.69 25.64 -16.96
CA ASP A 89 -11.51 25.42 -18.17
C ASP A 89 -10.75 24.71 -19.32
N ARG A 90 -9.78 23.86 -18.97
CA ARG A 90 -8.97 23.08 -19.94
C ARG A 90 -9.49 21.67 -20.17
N GLY A 91 -10.49 21.24 -19.40
CA GLY A 91 -11.10 19.92 -19.49
C GLY A 91 -12.37 19.84 -18.65
N GLN A 92 -13.20 18.83 -18.94
CA GLN A 92 -14.35 18.50 -18.10
C GLN A 92 -13.88 17.65 -16.92
N MET A 93 -14.51 17.84 -15.76
CA MET A 93 -14.15 17.11 -14.55
C MET A 93 -14.78 15.70 -14.54
N GLU A 94 -14.24 14.80 -15.35
CA GLU A 94 -14.81 13.48 -15.57
C GLU A 94 -14.18 12.41 -14.66
N PHE A 95 -15.04 11.55 -14.09
CA PHE A 95 -14.53 10.44 -13.28
C PHE A 95 -13.89 9.34 -14.14
N SER A 96 -14.35 9.21 -15.38
CA SER A 96 -13.77 8.33 -16.40
C SER A 96 -12.30 8.62 -16.63
N ASP A 97 -11.93 9.88 -16.78
CA ASP A 97 -10.55 10.29 -17.08
C ASP A 97 -9.61 9.91 -15.94
N ALA A 98 -10.06 10.10 -14.69
CA ALA A 98 -9.32 9.63 -13.53
C ALA A 98 -9.15 8.11 -13.48
N VAL A 99 -10.23 7.36 -13.76
CA VAL A 99 -10.19 5.89 -13.79
C VAL A 99 -9.25 5.40 -14.89
N VAL A 100 -9.28 6.00 -16.08
CA VAL A 100 -8.38 5.66 -17.19
C VAL A 100 -6.93 5.96 -16.84
N GLY A 101 -6.66 7.10 -16.21
CA GLY A 101 -5.31 7.46 -15.72
C GLY A 101 -4.76 6.42 -14.73
N LEU A 102 -5.56 6.00 -13.76
CA LEU A 102 -5.19 4.94 -12.80
C LEU A 102 -5.05 3.57 -13.48
N TRP A 103 -5.90 3.27 -14.46
CA TRP A 103 -5.84 2.04 -15.25
C TRP A 103 -4.51 1.93 -16.02
N GLY A 104 -4.05 3.03 -16.60
CA GLY A 104 -2.74 3.09 -17.27
C GLY A 104 -1.60 2.67 -16.35
N PHE A 105 -1.59 3.15 -15.10
CA PHE A 105 -0.59 2.74 -14.11
C PHE A 105 -0.68 1.23 -13.80
N ILE A 106 -1.88 0.69 -13.59
CA ILE A 106 -2.08 -0.75 -13.30
C ILE A 106 -1.57 -1.61 -14.45
N VAL A 107 -1.92 -1.28 -15.70
CA VAL A 107 -1.51 -2.04 -16.89
C VAL A 107 0.02 -2.02 -17.05
N LEU A 108 0.64 -0.84 -16.95
CA LEU A 108 2.10 -0.72 -17.07
C LEU A 108 2.84 -1.44 -15.94
N PHE A 109 2.33 -1.37 -14.71
CA PHE A 109 2.89 -2.10 -13.58
C PHE A 109 2.77 -3.62 -13.76
N PHE A 110 1.67 -4.10 -14.36
CA PHE A 110 1.49 -5.51 -14.66
C PHE A 110 2.52 -6.01 -15.68
N ILE A 111 2.78 -5.23 -16.74
CA ILE A 111 3.84 -5.52 -17.71
C ILE A 111 5.20 -5.60 -17.01
N TYR A 112 5.53 -4.60 -16.18
CA TYR A 112 6.76 -4.62 -15.36
C TYR A 112 6.86 -5.89 -14.50
N SER A 113 5.76 -6.27 -13.84
CA SER A 113 5.72 -7.43 -12.94
C SER A 113 5.97 -8.75 -13.69
N ILE A 114 5.44 -8.90 -14.91
CA ILE A 114 5.71 -10.06 -15.78
C ILE A 114 7.20 -10.11 -16.13
N VAL A 115 7.77 -8.99 -16.60
CA VAL A 115 9.19 -8.92 -16.98
C VAL A 115 10.10 -9.24 -15.78
N ALA A 116 9.84 -8.63 -14.63
CA ALA A 116 10.59 -8.89 -13.40
C ALA A 116 10.48 -10.36 -12.95
N GLY A 117 9.30 -10.97 -13.07
CA GLY A 117 9.06 -12.38 -12.78
C GLY A 117 9.87 -13.32 -13.69
N ILE A 118 9.92 -13.03 -14.99
CA ILE A 118 10.71 -13.80 -15.96
C ILE A 118 12.21 -13.69 -15.63
N VAL A 119 12.72 -12.49 -15.38
CA VAL A 119 14.13 -12.26 -15.03
C VAL A 119 14.51 -12.99 -13.75
N TYR A 120 13.68 -12.87 -12.71
CA TYR A 120 13.90 -13.57 -11.43
C TYR A 120 13.91 -15.09 -11.62
N GLY A 121 12.94 -15.63 -12.38
CA GLY A 121 12.87 -17.05 -12.71
C GLY A 121 14.12 -17.55 -13.45
N PHE A 122 14.60 -16.77 -14.41
CA PHE A 122 15.81 -17.10 -15.17
C PHE A 122 17.07 -17.08 -14.30
N VAL A 123 17.25 -16.06 -13.46
CA VAL A 123 18.37 -15.98 -12.51
C VAL A 123 18.35 -17.15 -11.52
N GLN A 124 17.17 -17.52 -11.02
CA GLN A 124 17.02 -18.65 -10.09
C GLN A 124 17.30 -19.99 -10.76
N PHE A 125 16.96 -20.13 -12.05
CA PHE A 125 17.31 -21.31 -12.85
C PHE A 125 18.83 -21.45 -13.00
N LEU A 126 19.55 -20.34 -13.30
CA LEU A 126 21.00 -20.33 -13.44
C LEU A 126 21.77 -20.55 -12.13
N LYS A 127 21.21 -20.16 -10.98
CA LYS A 127 21.84 -20.32 -9.66
C LYS A 127 21.70 -21.71 -9.05
N ARG A 128 21.09 -22.70 -9.72
CA ARG A 128 21.00 -24.08 -9.21
C ARG A 128 22.42 -24.69 -9.07
N PRO A 129 22.90 -25.01 -7.85
CA PRO A 129 24.15 -25.75 -7.72
C PRO A 129 23.96 -27.17 -8.27
N LYS A 130 24.88 -27.63 -9.13
CA LYS A 130 25.03 -29.05 -9.46
C LYS A 130 25.26 -29.81 -8.15
N ASN A 131 24.25 -30.51 -7.66
CA ASN A 131 24.37 -31.35 -6.48
C ASN A 131 25.34 -32.50 -6.80
N LYS A 132 26.55 -32.50 -6.21
CA LYS A 132 27.44 -33.67 -6.24
C LYS A 132 26.73 -34.80 -5.50
N LYS A 133 26.29 -35.81 -6.25
CA LYS A 133 26.07 -37.15 -5.70
C LYS A 133 27.44 -37.71 -5.31
N THR A 134 27.64 -38.01 -4.03
CA THR A 134 28.54 -39.09 -3.65
C THR A 134 27.93 -39.85 -2.48
N THR A 135 27.45 -41.05 -2.80
CA THR A 135 27.13 -42.12 -1.87
C THR A 135 28.43 -42.81 -1.47
N SER A 136 28.71 -42.98 -0.18
CA SER A 136 29.50 -44.10 0.39
C SER A 136 29.27 -44.10 1.91
N GLU A 137 28.41 -44.98 2.42
CA GLU A 137 28.76 -46.27 3.04
C GLU A 137 29.36 -46.19 4.45
N SER A 138 28.62 -46.79 5.38
CA SER A 138 29.01 -47.47 6.62
C SER A 138 30.04 -46.84 7.57
N THR A 139 29.63 -46.54 8.79
CA THR A 139 30.08 -47.28 9.98
C THR A 139 29.29 -46.84 11.23
N THR A 140 28.53 -47.78 11.79
CA THR A 140 28.06 -47.73 13.18
C THR A 140 29.27 -47.80 14.12
N PRO A 141 29.26 -47.12 15.28
CA PRO A 141 29.49 -47.91 16.49
C PRO A 141 28.54 -47.57 17.65
N LEU A 142 27.93 -48.65 18.15
CA LEU A 142 27.69 -49.00 19.54
C LEU A 142 27.02 -47.97 20.48
N LYS A 143 25.73 -48.24 20.73
CA LYS A 143 25.05 -48.03 22.01
C LYS A 143 26.00 -48.30 23.19
N LYS A 144 26.34 -47.28 23.97
CA LYS A 144 26.87 -47.46 25.32
C LYS A 144 25.72 -47.47 26.30
N PHE A 145 25.24 -48.68 26.59
CA PHE A 145 24.46 -48.98 27.79
C PHE A 145 25.39 -48.97 29.02
N ARG A 146 24.79 -48.77 30.21
CA ARG A 146 25.32 -48.86 31.60
C ARG A 146 26.07 -47.62 32.13
N SER A 147 25.97 -47.25 33.41
CA SER A 147 25.09 -47.50 34.57
C SER A 147 25.86 -46.94 35.79
N LYS A 148 25.16 -46.39 36.79
CA LYS A 148 25.62 -46.16 38.18
C LYS A 148 26.74 -45.12 38.39
N LYS A 149 26.42 -44.03 39.07
CA LYS A 149 26.33 -43.95 40.54
C LYS A 149 25.40 -42.81 40.93
#